data_AF-A0A929NMV1-F1
#
_entry.id   AF-A0A929NMV1-F1
#
_cell.length_a   1.000
_cell.length_b   1.000
_cell.length_c   1.000
_cell.angle_alpha   90.00
_cell.angle_beta   90.00
_cell.angle_gamma   90.00
#
_symmetry.space_group_name_H-M   'P 1'
#
loop_
_entity.id
_entity.type
_entity.pdbx_description
1 polymer ?
#
loop_
_entity_poly.entity_id
_entity_poly.type
_entity_poly.pdbx_seq_one_letter_code
_entity_poly.pdbx_strand_id
1 'polypeptide(L)'
;MKKQRKNYSFDAVVKSFMQYYQLPTKHDIEKLDEKLDRLEQAIYSLERVTPPAAKAKPSTPAKKGKTGSGSPMSAVDTVFGIIKRHHKGIDVPTIRKKTGFGDKTVRNAIFRLTKQEKIARKSRGIYTTSTSPASS
;
A
#
# COMPACT_ATOMS: atom_id res chain seq x y z
N MET A 1 57.90 -13.70 1.07
CA MET A 1 56.61 -12.98 1.13
C MET A 1 55.48 -13.91 0.66
N LYS A 2 54.60 -14.38 1.56
CA LYS A 2 53.49 -15.28 1.18
C LYS A 2 52.32 -14.45 0.62
N LYS A 3 52.16 -14.47 -0.71
CA LYS A 3 51.05 -13.81 -1.41
C LYS A 3 49.77 -14.61 -1.14
N GLN A 4 48.92 -14.14 -0.25
CA GLN A 4 47.62 -14.76 0.01
C GLN A 4 46.79 -14.78 -1.28
N ARG A 5 46.42 -15.97 -1.73
CA ARG A 5 45.49 -16.14 -2.85
C ARG A 5 44.12 -15.67 -2.36
N LYS A 6 43.56 -14.62 -2.96
CA LYS A 6 42.18 -14.21 -2.67
C LYS A 6 41.28 -15.32 -3.18
N ASN A 7 40.76 -16.13 -2.27
CA ASN A 7 39.77 -17.14 -2.61
C ASN A 7 38.46 -16.41 -2.93
N TYR A 8 38.20 -16.21 -4.23
CA TYR A 8 36.92 -15.67 -4.66
C TYR A 8 35.83 -16.69 -4.32
N SER A 9 34.97 -16.35 -3.37
CA SER A 9 33.77 -17.14 -3.08
C SER A 9 32.87 -17.15 -4.31
N PHE A 10 32.25 -18.29 -4.62
CA PHE A 10 31.30 -18.42 -5.74
C PHE A 10 30.22 -17.33 -5.69
N ASP A 11 29.74 -17.02 -4.48
CA ASP A 11 28.77 -15.96 -4.25
C ASP A 11 29.28 -14.57 -4.70
N ALA A 12 30.57 -14.28 -4.51
CA ALA A 12 31.18 -13.03 -4.98
C ALA A 12 31.27 -12.95 -6.51
N VAL A 13 31.49 -14.09 -7.18
CA VAL A 13 31.49 -14.17 -8.64
C VAL A 13 30.06 -13.98 -9.18
N VAL A 14 29.07 -14.64 -8.57
CA VAL A 14 27.65 -14.48 -8.92
C VAL A 14 27.19 -13.03 -8.70
N LYS A 15 27.58 -12.41 -7.60
CA LYS A 15 27.25 -11.00 -7.31
C LYS A 15 27.91 -10.04 -8.29
N SER A 16 29.17 -10.29 -8.64
CA SER A 16 29.89 -9.50 -9.65
C SER A 16 29.24 -9.65 -11.03
N PHE A 17 28.80 -10.85 -11.38
CA PHE A 17 28.04 -11.11 -12.60
C PHE A 17 26.73 -10.33 -12.62
N MET A 18 25.92 -10.41 -11.55
CA MET A 18 24.68 -9.65 -11.44
C MET A 18 24.91 -8.15 -11.60
N GLN A 19 25.96 -7.61 -10.96
CA GLN A 19 26.32 -6.21 -11.10
C GLN A 19 26.80 -5.84 -12.52
N TYR A 20 27.58 -6.71 -13.16
CA TYR A 20 28.10 -6.50 -14.51
C TYR A 20 26.99 -6.47 -15.57
N TYR A 21 25.94 -7.27 -15.40
CA TYR A 21 24.76 -7.26 -16.28
C TYR A 21 23.65 -6.34 -15.80
N GLN A 22 23.91 -5.49 -14.80
CA GLN A 22 22.93 -4.59 -14.17
C GLN A 22 21.64 -5.31 -13.74
N LEU A 23 21.76 -6.59 -13.38
CA LEU A 23 20.65 -7.40 -12.92
C LEU A 23 20.35 -7.03 -11.46
N PRO A 24 19.12 -6.57 -11.16
CA PRO A 24 18.75 -6.19 -9.81
C PRO A 24 18.71 -7.42 -8.90
N THR A 25 19.27 -7.28 -7.70
CA THR A 25 19.16 -8.31 -6.67
C THR A 25 17.85 -8.16 -5.88
N LYS A 26 17.46 -9.18 -5.12
CA LYS A 26 16.28 -9.09 -4.23
C LYS A 26 16.35 -7.89 -3.29
N HIS A 27 17.53 -7.60 -2.76
CA HIS A 27 17.73 -6.50 -1.84
C HIS A 27 17.55 -5.13 -2.51
N ASP A 28 17.89 -5.00 -3.79
CA ASP A 28 17.67 -3.76 -4.55
C ASP A 28 16.17 -3.53 -4.78
N ILE A 29 15.40 -4.61 -5.01
CA ILE A 29 13.95 -4.56 -5.15
C ILE A 29 13.28 -4.16 -3.83
N GLU A 30 13.73 -4.72 -2.70
CA GLU A 30 13.25 -4.35 -1.36
C GLU A 30 13.52 -2.87 -1.06
N LYS A 31 14.74 -2.38 -1.36
CA LYS A 31 15.08 -0.95 -1.21
C LYS A 31 14.21 -0.04 -2.07
N LEU A 32 13.84 -0.47 -3.29
CA LEU A 32 12.94 0.29 -4.14
C LEU A 32 11.54 0.37 -3.51
N ASP A 33 11.06 -0.69 -2.89
CA ASP A 33 9.77 -0.69 -2.20
C ASP A 33 9.78 0.24 -0.98
N GLU A 34 10.81 0.18 -0.15
CA GLU A 34 10.97 1.11 0.98
C GLU A 34 11.04 2.58 0.53
N LYS A 35 11.76 2.87 -0.55
CA LYS A 35 11.84 4.23 -1.10
C LYS A 35 10.49 4.70 -1.63
N LEU A 36 9.74 3.80 -2.28
CA LEU A 36 8.38 4.07 -2.75
C LEU A 36 7.42 4.38 -1.59
N ASP A 37 7.49 3.61 -0.50
CA ASP A 37 6.68 3.86 0.70
C ASP A 37 7.01 5.22 1.33
N ARG A 38 8.29 5.60 1.39
CA ARG A 38 8.71 6.92 1.88
C ARG A 38 8.20 8.06 1.00
N LEU A 39 8.25 7.89 -0.32
CA LEU A 39 7.72 8.87 -1.27
C LEU A 39 6.19 9.00 -1.13
N GLU A 40 5.48 7.88 -0.96
CA GLU A 40 4.04 7.90 -0.70
C GLU A 40 3.72 8.67 0.58
N GLN A 41 4.48 8.46 1.65
CA GLN A 41 4.34 9.21 2.90
C GLN A 41 4.65 10.71 2.75
N ALA A 42 5.69 11.06 1.98
CA ALA A 42 6.05 12.45 1.72
C ALA A 42 5.00 13.18 0.87
N ILE A 43 4.42 12.51 -0.13
CA ILE A 43 3.33 13.08 -0.92
C ILE A 43 2.08 13.25 -0.04
N TYR A 44 1.75 12.25 0.77
CA TYR A 44 0.62 12.33 1.70
C TYR A 44 0.77 13.45 2.75
N SER A 45 1.99 13.74 3.19
CA SER A 45 2.25 14.85 4.12
C SER A 45 2.23 16.21 3.43
N LEU A 46 2.69 16.33 2.18
CA LEU A 46 2.55 17.55 1.38
C LEU A 46 1.08 17.88 1.08
N GLU A 47 0.26 16.87 0.78
CA GLU A 47 -1.16 17.06 0.43
C GLU A 47 -2.00 17.53 1.64
N ARG A 48 -1.47 17.43 2.87
CA ARG A 48 -2.06 18.04 4.08
C ARG A 48 -1.78 19.55 4.24
N VAL A 49 -0.92 20.15 3.40
CA VAL A 49 -0.53 21.57 3.53
C VAL A 49 -1.47 22.53 2.78
N THR A 50 -2.49 22.05 2.08
CA THR A 50 -3.53 22.93 1.51
C THR A 50 -4.92 22.63 2.07
N PRO A 51 -5.31 23.24 3.21
CA PRO A 51 -6.72 23.49 3.49
C PRO A 51 -7.20 24.66 2.61
N PRO A 52 -8.36 24.56 1.92
CA PRO A 52 -9.00 25.74 1.37
C PRO A 52 -9.41 26.65 2.53
N ALA A 53 -9.11 27.93 2.39
CA ALA A 53 -9.43 28.97 3.35
C ALA A 53 -10.91 28.97 3.75
N ALA A 54 -11.19 28.85 5.06
CA ALA A 54 -12.44 29.33 5.65
C ALA A 54 -12.21 29.67 7.13
N LYS A 55 -12.87 30.75 7.54
CA LYS A 55 -12.56 31.61 8.69
C LYS A 55 -13.05 31.05 10.04
N ALA A 56 -12.48 31.63 11.10
CA ALA A 56 -13.07 31.96 12.41
C ALA A 56 -12.81 31.05 13.63
N LYS A 57 -12.57 31.75 14.75
CA LYS A 57 -12.12 31.42 16.13
C LYS A 57 -13.34 31.14 17.08
N PRO A 58 -13.20 30.89 18.41
CA PRO A 58 -12.68 29.71 19.14
C PRO A 58 -13.64 29.21 20.29
N SER A 59 -13.18 28.28 21.15
CA SER A 59 -13.76 27.79 22.45
C SER A 59 -14.83 26.67 22.34
N THR A 60 -14.90 25.58 23.13
CA THR A 60 -14.48 25.16 24.50
C THR A 60 -14.34 23.61 24.55
N PRO A 61 -13.79 22.98 25.62
CA PRO A 61 -13.48 21.54 25.65
C PRO A 61 -14.60 20.69 26.29
N ALA A 62 -15.09 19.66 25.58
CA ALA A 62 -16.01 18.68 26.18
C ALA A 62 -15.86 17.26 25.60
N LYS A 63 -15.50 16.35 26.53
CA LYS A 63 -15.77 14.90 26.64
C LYS A 63 -16.13 14.06 25.38
N LYS A 64 -15.19 13.17 25.07
CA LYS A 64 -15.35 11.70 24.86
C LYS A 64 -16.69 11.23 24.25
N GLY A 65 -16.70 11.15 22.93
CA GLY A 65 -17.65 10.35 22.14
C GLY A 65 -16.88 9.57 21.06
N LYS A 66 -17.12 8.26 20.97
CA LYS A 66 -16.67 7.42 19.86
C LYS A 66 -17.25 7.96 18.54
N THR A 67 -16.55 7.62 17.45
CA THR A 67 -16.84 7.89 16.03
C THR A 67 -16.65 9.31 15.53
N GLY A 68 -15.77 9.43 14.53
CA GLY A 68 -15.93 10.38 13.44
C GLY A 68 -14.84 11.43 13.31
N SER A 69 -14.20 11.39 12.14
CA SER A 69 -13.56 12.52 11.46
C SER A 69 -12.05 12.71 11.64
N GLY A 70 -11.35 12.72 10.51
CA GLY A 70 -10.20 13.59 10.34
C GLY A 70 -8.84 12.92 10.11
N SER A 71 -8.78 11.65 9.73
CA SER A 71 -7.61 11.17 8.98
C SER A 71 -8.02 11.07 7.52
N PRO A 72 -7.27 11.64 6.56
CA PRO A 72 -7.51 11.40 5.14
C PRO A 72 -7.64 9.89 4.98
N MET A 73 -8.83 9.43 4.58
CA MET A 73 -9.11 7.99 4.49
C MET A 73 -7.96 7.35 3.74
N SER A 74 -7.27 6.42 4.39
CA SER A 74 -6.16 5.73 3.76
C SER A 74 -6.66 5.15 2.44
N ALA A 75 -5.85 5.18 1.38
CA ALA A 75 -6.26 4.62 0.08
C ALA A 75 -6.83 3.19 0.24
N VAL A 76 -6.33 2.46 1.25
CA VAL A 76 -6.83 1.16 1.70
C VAL A 76 -8.30 1.20 2.16
N ASP A 77 -8.67 2.16 3.01
CA ASP A 77 -10.03 2.30 3.55
C ASP A 77 -11.02 2.73 2.46
N THR A 78 -10.59 3.60 1.55
CA THR A 78 -11.39 4.04 0.40
C THR A 78 -11.68 2.89 -0.56
N VAL A 79 -10.65 2.09 -0.90
CA VAL A 79 -10.79 0.88 -1.73
C VAL A 79 -11.69 -0.13 -1.03
N PHE A 80 -11.51 -0.36 0.28
CA PHE A 80 -12.36 -1.26 1.05
C PHE A 80 -13.82 -0.82 1.05
N GLY A 81 -14.08 0.48 1.21
CA GLY A 81 -15.43 1.04 1.16
C GLY A 81 -16.12 0.80 -0.20
N ILE A 82 -15.38 0.87 -1.31
CA ILE A 82 -15.92 0.53 -2.63
C ILE A 82 -16.23 -0.96 -2.73
N ILE A 83 -15.28 -1.83 -2.35
CA ILE A 83 -15.50 -3.28 -2.39
C ILE A 83 -16.70 -3.69 -1.52
N LYS A 84 -16.85 -3.07 -0.35
CA LYS A 84 -17.97 -3.29 0.57
C LYS A 84 -19.32 -2.92 -0.03
N ARG A 85 -19.38 -1.87 -0.86
CA ARG A 85 -20.61 -1.48 -1.57
C ARG A 85 -20.99 -2.43 -2.71
N HIS A 86 -20.05 -3.27 -3.17
CA HIS A 86 -20.23 -4.18 -4.30
C HIS A 86 -20.20 -5.64 -3.86
N HIS A 87 -21.28 -6.11 -3.23
CA HIS A 87 -21.41 -7.48 -2.70
C HIS A 87 -21.33 -8.59 -3.76
N LYS A 88 -21.55 -8.27 -5.04
CA LYS A 88 -21.42 -9.24 -6.15
C LYS A 88 -19.96 -9.51 -6.54
N GLY A 89 -19.04 -8.68 -6.05
CA GLY A 89 -17.66 -8.61 -6.44
C GLY A 89 -17.39 -7.42 -7.37
N ILE A 90 -16.17 -6.90 -7.31
CA ILE A 90 -15.70 -5.79 -8.15
C ILE A 90 -14.32 -6.09 -8.73
N ASP A 91 -14.09 -5.61 -9.95
CA ASP A 91 -12.85 -5.73 -10.70
C ASP A 91 -11.89 -4.57 -10.43
N VAL A 92 -10.58 -4.84 -10.58
CA VAL A 92 -9.51 -3.85 -10.36
C VAL A 92 -9.65 -2.60 -11.24
N PRO A 93 -9.95 -2.71 -12.56
CA PRO A 93 -10.17 -1.53 -13.40
C PRO A 93 -11.32 -0.65 -12.95
N THR A 94 -12.43 -1.22 -12.47
CA THR A 94 -13.56 -0.44 -11.94
C THR A 94 -13.24 0.21 -10.60
N ILE A 95 -12.52 -0.48 -9.70
CA ILE A 95 -12.01 0.15 -8.47
C ILE A 95 -11.18 1.37 -8.85
N ARG A 96 -10.25 1.22 -9.80
CA ARG A 96 -9.38 2.29 -10.28
C ARG A 96 -10.15 3.49 -10.82
N LYS A 97 -11.16 3.24 -11.67
CA LYS A 97 -12.02 4.31 -12.22
C LYS A 97 -12.80 5.05 -11.14
N LYS A 98 -13.25 4.35 -10.09
CA LYS A 98 -14.05 4.93 -9.00
C LYS A 98 -13.19 5.67 -7.97
N THR A 99 -11.97 5.22 -7.72
CA THR A 99 -11.07 5.88 -6.76
C THR A 99 -10.21 6.97 -7.37
N GLY A 100 -9.89 6.87 -8.67
CA GLY A 100 -8.87 7.71 -9.29
C GLY A 100 -7.43 7.33 -8.89
N PHE A 101 -7.24 6.24 -8.14
CA PHE A 101 -5.92 5.81 -7.70
C PHE A 101 -5.12 5.13 -8.83
N GLY A 102 -3.79 5.15 -8.72
CA GLY A 102 -2.91 4.43 -9.63
C GLY A 102 -3.01 2.90 -9.46
N ASP A 103 -2.60 2.15 -10.49
CA ASP A 103 -2.65 0.67 -10.49
C ASP A 103 -1.90 0.06 -9.30
N LYS A 104 -0.71 0.60 -8.99
CA LYS A 104 0.10 0.16 -7.84
C LYS A 104 -0.64 0.36 -6.52
N THR A 105 -1.21 1.53 -6.29
CA THR A 105 -1.93 1.87 -5.06
C THR A 105 -3.15 0.96 -4.87
N VAL A 106 -3.92 0.73 -5.93
CA VAL A 106 -5.08 -0.18 -5.88
C VAL A 106 -4.61 -1.62 -5.58
N ARG A 107 -3.55 -2.09 -6.24
CA ARG A 107 -3.02 -3.45 -6.04
C ARG A 107 -2.47 -3.63 -4.61
N ASN A 108 -1.75 -2.66 -4.08
CA ASN A 108 -1.23 -2.66 -2.71
C ASN A 108 -2.37 -2.62 -1.68
N ALA A 109 -3.40 -1.81 -1.91
CA ALA A 109 -4.58 -1.77 -1.06
C ALA A 109 -5.29 -3.13 -1.04
N ILE A 110 -5.53 -3.74 -2.20
CA ILE A 110 -6.13 -5.08 -2.31
C ILE A 110 -5.27 -6.10 -1.58
N PHE A 111 -3.94 -6.11 -1.80
CA PHE A 111 -3.03 -7.02 -1.13
C PHE A 111 -3.11 -6.93 0.40
N ARG A 112 -3.09 -5.70 0.93
CA ARG A 112 -3.25 -5.45 2.37
C ARG A 112 -4.61 -5.91 2.89
N LEU A 113 -5.69 -5.64 2.17
CA LEU A 113 -7.04 -6.04 2.57
C LEU A 113 -7.23 -7.56 2.55
N THR A 114 -6.61 -8.26 1.59
CA THR A 114 -6.60 -9.72 1.54
C THR A 114 -5.77 -10.30 2.68
N LYS A 115 -4.59 -9.72 2.97
CA LYS A 115 -3.76 -10.13 4.13
C LYS A 115 -4.45 -9.92 5.47
N GLN A 116 -5.32 -8.91 5.57
CA GLN A 116 -6.15 -8.64 6.74
C GLN A 116 -7.45 -9.46 6.78
N GLU A 117 -7.65 -10.38 5.83
CA GLU A 117 -8.86 -11.20 5.71
C GLU A 117 -10.16 -10.38 5.69
N LYS A 118 -10.11 -9.14 5.18
CA LYS A 118 -11.29 -8.24 5.03
C LYS A 118 -11.98 -8.40 3.67
N ILE A 119 -11.23 -8.85 2.67
CA ILE A 119 -11.73 -9.15 1.33
C ILE A 119 -11.23 -10.51 0.90
N ALA A 120 -12.06 -11.22 0.14
CA ALA A 120 -11.73 -12.49 -0.49
C ALA A 120 -11.78 -12.36 -2.01
N ARG A 121 -11.00 -13.20 -2.68
CA ARG A 121 -11.03 -13.31 -4.13
C ARG A 121 -12.16 -14.27 -4.52
N LYS A 122 -13.14 -13.77 -5.27
CA LYS A 122 -14.25 -14.58 -5.79
C LYS A 122 -13.85 -15.33 -7.07
N SER A 123 -13.13 -14.65 -7.96
CA SER A 123 -12.61 -15.23 -9.21
C SER A 123 -11.41 -14.41 -9.71
N ARG A 124 -10.86 -14.74 -10.89
CA ARG A 124 -9.67 -14.04 -11.40
C ARG A 124 -9.96 -12.55 -11.60
N GLY A 125 -9.34 -11.71 -10.77
CA GLY A 125 -9.46 -10.25 -10.85
C GLY A 125 -10.72 -9.67 -10.20
N ILE A 126 -11.57 -10.49 -9.56
CA ILE A 126 -12.81 -10.06 -8.91
C ILE A 126 -12.71 -10.29 -7.41
N TYR A 127 -12.92 -9.23 -6.63
CA TYR A 127 -12.80 -9.22 -5.18
C TYR A 127 -14.14 -8.89 -4.52
N THR A 128 -14.45 -9.59 -3.43
CA THR A 128 -15.65 -9.38 -2.61
C THR A 128 -15.24 -9.23 -1.15
N THR A 129 -16.11 -8.69 -0.29
CA THR A 129 -15.88 -8.74 1.15
C THR A 129 -15.87 -10.20 1.62
N SER A 130 -14.93 -10.55 2.50
CA SER A 130 -14.95 -11.81 3.22
C SER A 130 -16.08 -11.70 4.25
N THR A 131 -17.29 -12.05 3.83
CA THR A 131 -18.33 -12.37 4.78
C THR A 131 -17.84 -13.61 5.53
N SER A 132 -17.27 -13.42 6.72
CA SER A 132 -17.36 -14.44 7.74
C SER A 132 -18.85 -14.60 8.01
N PRO A 133 -19.44 -15.78 7.76
CA PRO A 133 -20.83 -16.00 8.13
C PRO A 133 -20.89 -15.85 9.64
N ALA A 134 -21.67 -14.88 10.11
CA ALA A 134 -22.11 -14.87 11.49
C ALA A 134 -22.73 -16.25 11.75
N SER A 135 -22.10 -17.01 12.64
CA SER A 135 -22.65 -18.24 13.18
C SER A 135 -24.07 -17.95 13.66
N SER A 136 -25.03 -18.63 13.06
CA SER A 136 -26.39 -18.74 13.57
C SER A 136 -26.42 -19.47 14.91
#